data_AF-A0A1L5KM45-F1
#
_entry.id   AF-A0A1L5KM45-F1
#
_cell.length_a   1.000
_cell.length_b   1.000
_cell.length_c   1.000
_cell.angle_alpha   90.00
_cell.angle_beta   90.00
_cell.angle_gamma   90.00
#
_symmetry.space_group_name_H-M   'P 1'
#
loop_
_entity.id
_entity.type
_entity.pdbx_description
1 polymer ?
#
loop_
_entity_poly.entity_id
_entity_poly.type
_entity_poly.pdbx_seq_one_letter_code
_entity_poly.pdbx_strand_id
1 'polypeptide(L)'
;TNKYIADALGGDAEVNADGTITAPTYTIANAEYNNVGDALDALDDNALLWDETANGGAGAYNASHDGKASIITNVANGSISEDSTDAVNGSQLNATNMMIEQNTQIINQLAGNTDATYIQENGAGINYVRTNDDGLAFNDASAQGVGATAIGYNSVAKGDSSVAIGQGSYSDVDTGIALGSSSVSSRVIAKGSRDTSITENGVVIGYDTTDGELLGALSIGDDGKYRQIINVADGS
;
A
#
# COMPACT_ATOMS: atom_id res chain seq x y z
N THR A 1 27.54 43.52 54.37
CA THR A 1 26.17 44.02 54.61
C THR A 1 25.77 44.83 53.40
N ASN A 2 24.64 44.63 52.72
CA ASN A 2 24.32 45.17 51.38
C ASN A 2 25.19 44.67 50.21
N LYS A 3 26.53 44.68 50.29
CA LYS A 3 27.39 44.12 49.23
C LYS A 3 27.15 42.63 49.01
N TYR A 4 27.02 41.85 50.10
CA TYR A 4 26.61 40.45 50.03
C TYR A 4 25.22 40.26 49.41
N ILE A 5 24.31 41.23 49.54
CA ILE A 5 22.95 41.13 48.99
C ILE A 5 22.98 41.42 47.49
N ALA A 6 23.69 42.47 47.07
CA ALA A 6 23.91 42.78 45.66
C ALA A 6 24.60 41.60 44.94
N ASP A 7 25.65 41.02 45.57
CA ASP A 7 26.32 39.83 45.04
C ASP A 7 25.42 38.59 45.00
N ALA A 8 24.51 38.46 45.96
CA ALA A 8 23.56 37.34 45.99
C ALA A 8 22.42 37.49 44.97
N LEU A 9 22.02 38.73 44.65
CA LEU A 9 21.09 39.00 43.56
C LEU A 9 21.77 38.75 42.20
N GLY A 10 23.04 39.13 42.06
CA GLY A 10 23.72 39.04 40.76
C GLY A 10 23.09 39.98 39.75
N GLY A 11 23.10 39.61 38.45
CA GLY A 11 22.52 40.43 37.38
C GLY A 11 23.04 41.87 37.39
N ASP A 12 24.34 42.07 37.64
CA ASP A 12 24.97 43.39 37.74
C ASP A 12 24.39 44.33 38.83
N ALA A 13 23.70 43.79 39.85
CA ALA A 13 23.32 44.57 41.03
C ALA A 13 24.56 45.03 41.81
N GLU A 14 24.57 46.30 42.22
CA GLU A 14 25.66 46.95 42.93
C GLU A 14 25.14 47.75 44.12
N VAL A 15 26.01 48.02 45.11
CA VAL A 15 25.68 48.91 46.23
C VAL A 15 26.05 50.33 45.85
N ASN A 16 25.06 51.22 45.78
CA ASN A 16 25.24 52.64 45.53
C ASN A 16 25.93 53.33 46.71
N ALA A 17 26.48 54.52 46.46
CA ALA A 17 27.13 55.34 47.49
C ALA A 17 26.19 55.75 48.64
N ASP A 18 24.87 55.81 48.40
CA ASP A 18 23.84 56.10 49.40
C ASP A 18 23.40 54.85 50.21
N GLY A 19 24.00 53.69 49.92
CA GLY A 19 23.71 52.42 50.57
C GLY A 19 22.55 51.63 49.98
N THR A 20 21.85 52.15 48.97
CA THR A 20 20.83 51.41 48.20
C THR A 20 21.50 50.38 47.26
N ILE A 21 20.70 49.47 46.69
CA ILE A 21 21.18 48.46 45.74
C ILE A 21 20.55 48.79 44.38
N THR A 22 21.34 48.83 43.30
CA THR A 22 20.81 48.94 41.93
C THR A 22 19.98 47.71 41.60
N ALA A 23 18.92 47.88 40.81
CA ALA A 23 18.13 46.74 40.38
C ALA A 23 19.02 45.76 39.58
N PRO A 24 18.92 44.44 39.82
CA PRO A 24 19.58 43.47 38.95
C PRO A 24 18.99 43.54 37.53
N THR A 25 19.66 42.94 36.56
CA THR A 25 19.17 42.71 35.20
C THR A 25 19.30 41.23 34.89
N TYR A 26 18.16 40.57 34.71
CA TYR A 26 18.08 39.18 34.26
C TYR A 26 17.53 39.14 32.84
N THR A 27 18.21 38.46 31.92
CA THR A 27 17.73 38.28 30.55
C THR A 27 17.11 36.90 30.37
N ILE A 28 15.81 36.84 30.11
CA ILE A 28 15.05 35.59 29.91
C ILE A 28 14.19 35.75 28.66
N ALA A 29 14.21 34.75 27.77
CA ALA A 29 13.45 34.77 26.51
C ALA A 29 13.64 36.06 25.67
N ASN A 30 14.83 36.67 25.72
CA ASN A 30 15.19 37.95 25.09
C ASN A 30 14.50 39.19 25.66
N ALA A 31 13.92 39.11 26.86
CA ALA A 31 13.42 40.23 27.64
C ALA A 31 14.27 40.44 28.90
N GLU A 32 14.35 41.68 29.38
CA GLU A 32 15.06 42.05 30.61
C GLU A 32 14.10 42.24 31.78
N TYR A 33 14.47 41.69 32.93
CA TYR A 33 13.70 41.74 34.18
C TYR A 33 14.57 42.31 35.28
N ASN A 34 14.03 43.27 36.04
CA ASN A 34 14.81 44.04 37.01
C ASN A 34 14.64 43.60 38.47
N ASN A 35 13.95 42.47 38.67
CA ASN A 35 13.76 41.85 39.97
C ASN A 35 13.54 40.34 39.79
N VAL A 36 13.69 39.59 40.89
CA VAL A 36 13.63 38.12 40.87
C VAL A 36 12.23 37.60 40.60
N GLY A 37 11.18 38.27 41.10
CA GLY A 37 9.79 37.81 40.95
C GLY A 37 9.38 37.78 39.49
N ASP A 38 9.51 38.92 38.80
CA ASP A 38 9.13 39.02 37.39
C ASP A 38 9.98 38.11 36.49
N ALA A 39 11.25 37.89 36.85
CA ALA A 39 12.12 36.96 36.14
C ALA A 39 11.65 35.50 36.29
N LEU A 40 11.14 35.11 37.47
CA LEU A 40 10.60 33.77 37.69
C LEU A 40 9.25 33.59 36.99
N ASP A 41 8.38 34.59 37.04
CA ASP A 41 7.10 34.58 36.30
C ASP A 41 7.36 34.44 34.79
N ALA A 42 8.38 35.13 34.27
CA ALA A 42 8.78 35.01 32.88
C ALA A 42 9.30 33.61 32.50
N LEU A 43 9.99 32.91 33.41
CA LEU A 43 10.39 31.53 33.18
C LEU A 43 9.17 30.60 33.18
N ASP A 44 8.22 30.82 34.08
CA ASP A 44 6.98 30.05 34.16
C ASP A 44 6.14 30.18 32.87
N ASP A 45 6.01 31.41 32.36
CA ASP A 45 5.21 31.70 31.17
C ASP A 45 5.83 31.21 29.85
N ASN A 46 7.17 31.13 29.74
CA ASN A 46 7.86 30.91 28.46
C ASN A 46 8.55 29.55 28.33
N ALA A 47 8.65 28.77 29.42
CA ALA A 47 9.28 27.45 29.38
C ALA A 47 8.31 26.34 28.95
N LEU A 48 8.85 25.25 28.42
CA LEU A 48 8.11 24.00 28.25
C LEU A 48 8.03 23.28 29.60
N LEU A 49 6.90 23.42 30.29
CA LEU A 49 6.74 22.93 31.66
C LEU A 49 5.99 21.59 31.72
N TRP A 50 6.25 20.85 32.81
CA TRP A 50 5.50 19.65 33.14
C TRP A 50 4.14 20.03 33.73
N ASP A 51 3.08 19.54 33.12
CA ASP A 51 1.71 19.65 33.61
C ASP A 51 1.28 18.29 34.15
N GLU A 52 1.18 18.17 35.47
CA GLU A 52 0.80 16.92 36.17
C GLU A 52 -0.65 16.50 35.86
N THR A 53 -1.51 17.44 35.48
CA THR A 53 -2.93 17.18 35.17
C THR A 53 -3.15 16.74 33.72
N ALA A 54 -2.17 16.98 32.84
CA ALA A 54 -2.22 16.56 31.45
C ALA A 54 -2.24 15.03 31.30
N ASN A 55 -2.58 14.56 30.09
CA ASN A 55 -2.64 13.13 29.75
C ASN A 55 -3.50 12.31 30.75
N GLY A 56 -4.66 12.86 31.13
CA GLY A 56 -5.57 12.21 32.08
C GLY A 56 -5.02 12.07 33.50
N GLY A 57 -4.12 12.97 33.93
CA GLY A 57 -3.49 12.94 35.26
C GLY A 57 -2.22 12.09 35.36
N ALA A 58 -1.70 11.57 34.25
CA ALA A 58 -0.39 10.92 34.21
C ALA A 58 0.77 11.91 34.02
N GLY A 59 0.42 13.16 33.71
CA GLY A 59 1.32 14.26 33.43
C GLY A 59 1.97 14.21 32.04
N ALA A 60 2.31 15.38 31.52
CA ALA A 60 3.03 15.56 30.25
C ALA A 60 3.70 16.94 30.18
N TYR A 61 4.70 17.08 29.30
CA TYR A 61 5.19 18.41 28.93
C TYR A 61 4.15 19.15 28.09
N ASN A 62 3.83 20.38 28.46
CA ASN A 62 2.78 21.17 27.84
C ASN A 62 3.37 22.20 26.86
N ALA A 63 3.16 21.98 25.56
CA ALA A 63 3.59 22.91 24.50
C ALA A 63 2.59 24.06 24.24
N SER A 64 1.72 24.36 25.19
CA SER A 64 0.82 25.51 25.13
C SER A 64 1.56 26.80 25.51
N HIS A 65 1.33 27.86 24.75
CA HIS A 65 1.74 29.23 25.10
C HIS A 65 0.49 30.11 24.98
N ASP A 66 0.17 30.88 26.03
CA ASP A 66 -1.09 31.64 26.15
C ASP A 66 -2.36 30.81 25.90
N GLY A 67 -2.38 29.57 26.39
CA GLY A 67 -3.52 28.65 26.26
C GLY A 67 -3.73 28.08 24.85
N LYS A 68 -2.74 28.20 23.95
CA LYS A 68 -2.80 27.67 22.58
C LYS A 68 -1.65 26.71 22.30
N ALA A 69 -1.95 25.61 21.63
CA ALA A 69 -0.93 24.70 21.13
C ALA A 69 0.08 25.44 20.23
N SER A 70 1.36 25.28 20.53
CA SER A 70 2.46 25.97 19.83
C SER A 70 3.38 24.99 19.09
N ILE A 71 4.20 25.54 18.18
CA ILE A 71 5.16 24.77 17.40
C ILE A 71 6.47 24.62 18.19
N ILE A 72 7.00 23.40 18.24
CA ILE A 72 8.37 23.12 18.68
C ILE A 72 9.26 23.08 17.43
N THR A 73 10.17 24.03 17.30
CA THR A 73 11.09 24.14 16.16
C THR A 73 12.52 23.72 16.53
N ASN A 74 13.42 23.63 15.54
CA ASN A 74 14.80 23.18 15.68
C ASN A 74 14.95 21.77 16.27
N VAL A 75 13.93 20.92 16.07
CA VAL A 75 13.99 19.50 16.42
C VAL A 75 14.86 18.80 15.38
N ALA A 76 16.01 18.27 15.80
CA ALA A 76 16.85 17.43 14.96
C ALA A 76 16.10 16.15 14.54
N ASN A 77 16.56 15.46 13.49
CA ASN A 77 15.94 14.21 13.09
C ASN A 77 16.08 13.17 14.21
N GLY A 78 14.96 12.63 14.69
CA GLY A 78 14.94 11.53 15.65
C GLY A 78 15.28 10.20 15.00
N SER A 79 15.76 9.23 15.77
CA SER A 79 15.92 7.85 15.29
C SER A 79 14.55 7.24 14.95
N ILE A 80 14.44 6.54 13.82
CA ILE A 80 13.25 5.77 13.44
C ILE A 80 13.57 4.29 13.63
N SER A 81 13.26 3.77 14.81
CA SER A 81 13.45 2.36 15.20
C SER A 81 12.41 1.96 16.26
N GLU A 82 12.22 0.65 16.48
CA GLU A 82 11.17 0.10 17.34
C GLU A 82 11.25 0.63 18.79
N ASP A 83 12.45 0.81 19.32
CA ASP A 83 12.69 1.26 20.70
C ASP A 83 12.97 2.76 20.82
N SER A 84 12.82 3.54 19.74
CA SER A 84 13.12 4.97 19.76
C SER A 84 12.11 5.77 20.58
N THR A 85 12.61 6.64 21.45
CA THR A 85 11.82 7.64 22.17
C THR A 85 12.12 9.06 21.70
N ASP A 86 12.82 9.21 20.57
CA ASP A 86 13.16 10.52 20.01
C ASP A 86 11.93 11.18 19.38
N ALA A 87 11.83 12.51 19.53
CA ALA A 87 10.88 13.28 18.74
C ALA A 87 11.27 13.24 17.26
N VAL A 88 10.29 13.04 16.38
CA VAL A 88 10.48 13.14 14.92
C VAL A 88 10.06 14.53 14.44
N ASN A 89 10.72 15.03 13.40
CA ASN A 89 10.38 16.34 12.81
C ASN A 89 9.62 16.21 11.48
N GLY A 90 9.14 17.35 10.97
CA GLY A 90 8.36 17.40 9.74
C GLY A 90 9.10 16.91 8.48
N SER A 91 10.43 16.99 8.43
CA SER A 91 11.19 16.50 7.28
C SER A 91 11.13 14.97 7.16
N GLN A 92 11.13 14.27 8.30
CA GLN A 92 11.02 12.82 8.36
C GLN A 92 9.63 12.36 7.93
N LEU A 93 8.57 13.01 8.46
CA LEU A 93 7.19 12.73 8.05
C LEU A 93 6.96 13.02 6.56
N ASN A 94 7.54 14.11 6.05
CA ASN A 94 7.45 14.44 4.62
C ASN A 94 8.13 13.37 3.74
N ALA A 95 9.29 12.86 4.15
CA ALA A 95 9.96 11.77 3.42
C ALA A 95 9.06 10.53 3.30
N THR A 96 8.38 10.13 4.38
CA THR A 96 7.40 9.05 4.37
C THR A 96 6.22 9.36 3.43
N ASN A 97 5.67 10.58 3.50
CA ASN A 97 4.54 10.98 2.65
C ASN A 97 4.87 10.96 1.16
N MET A 98 6.09 11.36 0.76
CA MET A 98 6.53 11.26 -0.63
C MET A 98 6.60 9.80 -1.11
N MET A 99 7.08 8.88 -0.27
CA MET A 99 7.08 7.45 -0.61
C MET A 99 5.65 6.89 -0.74
N ILE A 100 4.72 7.33 0.10
CA ILE A 100 3.30 6.95 0.02
C ILE A 100 2.65 7.48 -1.26
N GLU A 101 2.93 8.73 -1.64
CA GLU A 101 2.43 9.31 -2.88
C GLU A 101 2.95 8.55 -4.10
N GLN A 102 4.24 8.21 -4.11
CA GLN A 102 4.83 7.38 -5.17
C GLN A 102 4.17 6.00 -5.24
N ASN A 103 3.97 5.34 -4.09
CA ASN A 103 3.26 4.06 -4.04
C ASN A 103 1.82 4.18 -4.58
N THR A 104 1.12 5.27 -4.25
CA THR A 104 -0.24 5.54 -4.74
C THR A 104 -0.26 5.68 -6.27
N GLN A 105 0.71 6.39 -6.83
CA GLN A 105 0.84 6.54 -8.28
C GLN A 105 1.11 5.19 -8.98
N ILE A 106 2.02 4.37 -8.43
CA ILE A 106 2.33 3.03 -8.95
C ILE A 106 1.09 2.12 -8.88
N ILE A 107 0.37 2.13 -7.76
CA ILE A 107 -0.86 1.35 -7.60
C ILE A 107 -1.90 1.75 -8.64
N ASN A 108 -2.10 3.04 -8.89
CA ASN A 108 -3.04 3.50 -9.90
C ASN A 108 -2.64 3.06 -11.32
N GLN A 109 -1.34 3.02 -11.63
CA GLN A 109 -0.86 2.50 -12.91
C GLN A 109 -1.12 0.99 -13.05
N LEU A 110 -0.99 0.23 -11.96
CA LEU A 110 -1.23 -1.22 -11.97
C LEU A 110 -2.73 -1.56 -11.99
N ALA A 111 -3.55 -0.90 -11.17
CA ALA A 111 -4.99 -1.14 -11.03
C ALA A 111 -5.81 -0.57 -12.20
N GLY A 112 -5.32 0.49 -12.87
CA GLY A 112 -6.06 1.22 -13.89
C GLY A 112 -7.15 2.09 -13.27
N ASN A 113 -8.34 2.14 -13.89
CA ASN A 113 -9.47 2.89 -13.33
C ASN A 113 -10.02 2.20 -12.06
N THR A 114 -9.92 2.90 -10.92
CA THR A 114 -10.41 2.49 -9.59
C THR A 114 -11.60 3.32 -9.10
N ASP A 115 -12.25 4.11 -9.96
CA ASP A 115 -13.46 4.86 -9.62
C ASP A 115 -14.55 3.89 -9.16
N ALA A 116 -15.24 4.22 -8.06
CA ALA A 116 -16.24 3.33 -7.46
C ALA A 116 -17.34 2.91 -8.45
N THR A 117 -17.80 3.83 -9.29
CA THR A 117 -18.77 3.53 -10.38
C THR A 117 -18.16 2.61 -11.42
N TYR A 118 -16.90 2.83 -11.80
CA TYR A 118 -16.23 2.02 -12.80
C TYR A 118 -16.03 0.57 -12.31
N ILE A 119 -15.67 0.40 -11.04
CA ILE A 119 -15.55 -0.92 -10.39
C ILE A 119 -16.91 -1.63 -10.36
N GLN A 120 -18.01 -0.93 -10.01
CA GLN A 120 -19.35 -1.54 -10.03
C GLN A 120 -19.75 -2.00 -11.44
N GLU A 121 -19.43 -1.22 -12.48
CA GLU A 121 -19.81 -1.54 -13.85
C GLU A 121 -18.90 -2.57 -14.54
N ASN A 122 -17.65 -2.72 -14.08
CA ASN A 122 -16.62 -3.49 -14.81
C ASN A 122 -15.89 -4.52 -13.95
N GLY A 123 -16.11 -4.57 -12.64
CA GLY A 123 -15.37 -5.37 -11.67
C GLY A 123 -14.04 -4.75 -11.22
N ALA A 124 -13.52 -5.29 -10.12
CA ALA A 124 -12.16 -4.98 -9.68
C ALA A 124 -11.12 -5.74 -10.54
N GLY A 125 -9.90 -5.22 -10.63
CA GLY A 125 -8.85 -5.90 -11.37
C GLY A 125 -7.59 -5.06 -11.51
N ILE A 126 -6.72 -5.51 -12.41
CA ILE A 126 -5.55 -4.75 -12.86
C ILE A 126 -5.82 -4.19 -14.26
N ASN A 127 -5.03 -3.21 -14.68
CA ASN A 127 -5.27 -2.40 -15.87
C ASN A 127 -5.60 -3.20 -17.15
N TYR A 128 -4.99 -4.38 -17.32
CA TYR A 128 -5.18 -5.24 -18.51
C TYR A 128 -5.88 -6.57 -18.23
N VAL A 129 -6.12 -6.91 -16.96
CA VAL A 129 -6.81 -8.15 -16.57
C VAL A 129 -7.89 -7.77 -15.58
N ARG A 130 -9.13 -7.76 -16.07
CA ARG A 130 -10.31 -7.46 -15.30
C ARG A 130 -11.37 -8.51 -15.59
N THR A 131 -12.02 -9.00 -14.54
CA THR A 131 -13.26 -9.78 -14.67
C THR A 131 -14.33 -9.01 -13.94
N ASN A 132 -15.45 -8.73 -14.62
CA ASN A 132 -16.61 -8.17 -13.94
C ASN A 132 -17.21 -9.26 -13.04
N ASP A 133 -16.96 -9.13 -11.74
CA ASP A 133 -17.45 -10.00 -10.69
C ASP A 133 -18.58 -9.36 -9.87
N ASP A 134 -19.17 -8.26 -10.36
CA ASP A 134 -20.32 -7.63 -9.71
C ASP A 134 -21.49 -8.61 -9.59
N GLY A 135 -22.05 -8.68 -8.38
CA GLY A 135 -23.10 -9.64 -8.04
C GLY A 135 -22.65 -11.11 -7.95
N LEU A 136 -21.37 -11.44 -8.16
CA LEU A 136 -20.84 -12.77 -7.97
C LEU A 136 -20.26 -12.96 -6.55
N ALA A 137 -20.25 -14.19 -6.05
CA ALA A 137 -19.57 -14.51 -4.80
C ALA A 137 -18.05 -14.43 -5.00
N PHE A 138 -17.31 -13.85 -4.06
CA PHE A 138 -15.86 -13.77 -4.18
C PHE A 138 -15.22 -15.16 -4.38
N ASN A 139 -14.58 -15.37 -5.54
CA ASN A 139 -13.84 -16.59 -5.88
C ASN A 139 -12.58 -16.22 -6.67
N ASP A 140 -11.42 -16.56 -6.10
CA ASP A 140 -10.13 -16.27 -6.70
C ASP A 140 -9.81 -17.19 -7.89
N ALA A 141 -8.85 -16.78 -8.73
CA ALA A 141 -8.23 -17.67 -9.70
C ALA A 141 -7.32 -18.69 -8.98
N SER A 142 -7.27 -19.93 -9.46
CA SER A 142 -6.56 -21.03 -8.80
C SER A 142 -5.64 -21.78 -9.77
N ALA A 143 -4.36 -21.42 -9.76
CA ALA A 143 -3.31 -22.18 -10.45
C ALA A 143 -2.74 -23.25 -9.49
N GLN A 144 -3.28 -24.47 -9.54
CA GLN A 144 -2.96 -25.57 -8.60
C GLN A 144 -1.82 -26.47 -9.11
N GLY A 145 -1.71 -26.65 -10.43
CA GLY A 145 -0.62 -27.44 -11.02
C GLY A 145 0.72 -26.69 -10.96
N VAL A 146 1.83 -27.42 -10.93
CA VAL A 146 3.17 -26.83 -10.92
C VAL A 146 3.40 -26.09 -12.25
N GLY A 147 3.66 -24.79 -12.18
CA GLY A 147 3.83 -23.94 -13.37
C GLY A 147 2.53 -23.58 -14.08
N ALA A 148 1.36 -23.87 -13.50
CA ALA A 148 0.07 -23.55 -14.09
C ALA A 148 -0.22 -22.03 -14.05
N THR A 149 -1.14 -21.59 -14.91
CA THR A 149 -1.60 -20.19 -14.99
C THR A 149 -3.12 -20.14 -14.98
N ALA A 150 -3.71 -19.42 -14.02
CA ALA A 150 -5.15 -19.18 -13.94
C ALA A 150 -5.42 -17.66 -14.01
N ILE A 151 -6.31 -17.24 -14.92
CA ILE A 151 -6.65 -15.83 -15.12
C ILE A 151 -8.19 -15.69 -15.24
N GLY A 152 -8.76 -14.92 -14.32
CA GLY A 152 -10.19 -14.55 -14.30
C GLY A 152 -10.97 -15.21 -13.16
N TYR A 153 -12.16 -14.67 -12.88
CA TYR A 153 -13.03 -15.12 -11.78
C TYR A 153 -13.22 -16.64 -11.77
N ASN A 154 -12.95 -17.29 -10.64
CA ASN A 154 -13.14 -18.73 -10.44
C ASN A 154 -12.50 -19.61 -11.54
N SER A 155 -11.42 -19.14 -12.19
CA SER A 155 -10.65 -19.95 -13.14
C SER A 155 -9.76 -20.94 -12.41
N VAL A 156 -9.60 -22.16 -12.92
CA VAL A 156 -8.84 -23.22 -12.25
C VAL A 156 -7.92 -23.93 -13.24
N ALA A 157 -6.61 -23.80 -13.07
CA ALA A 157 -5.58 -24.53 -13.81
C ALA A 157 -4.96 -25.58 -12.88
N LYS A 158 -5.49 -26.80 -12.94
CA LYS A 158 -5.19 -27.92 -12.04
C LYS A 158 -4.08 -28.85 -12.54
N GLY A 159 -3.95 -29.05 -13.85
CA GLY A 159 -2.86 -29.84 -14.42
C GLY A 159 -1.52 -29.11 -14.34
N ASP A 160 -0.40 -29.83 -14.30
CA ASP A 160 0.93 -29.23 -14.32
C ASP A 160 1.15 -28.45 -15.62
N SER A 161 1.72 -27.24 -15.53
CA SER A 161 1.92 -26.33 -16.67
C SER A 161 0.65 -26.02 -17.49
N SER A 162 -0.54 -26.25 -16.92
CA SER A 162 -1.82 -25.98 -17.58
C SER A 162 -2.19 -24.50 -17.54
N VAL A 163 -3.10 -24.09 -18.42
CA VAL A 163 -3.54 -22.70 -18.56
C VAL A 163 -5.07 -22.65 -18.54
N ALA A 164 -5.66 -21.82 -17.67
CA ALA A 164 -7.09 -21.55 -17.62
C ALA A 164 -7.32 -20.03 -17.68
N ILE A 165 -7.91 -19.54 -18.77
CA ILE A 165 -8.17 -18.10 -18.99
C ILE A 165 -9.66 -17.88 -19.26
N GLY A 166 -10.30 -17.10 -18.39
CA GLY A 166 -11.70 -16.71 -18.48
C GLY A 166 -12.51 -17.18 -17.28
N GLN A 167 -13.61 -16.49 -17.02
CA GLN A 167 -14.52 -16.76 -15.91
C GLN A 167 -14.94 -18.24 -15.89
N GLY A 168 -14.69 -18.96 -14.79
CA GLY A 168 -15.06 -20.36 -14.63
C GLY A 168 -14.35 -21.35 -15.57
N SER A 169 -13.29 -20.93 -16.26
CA SER A 169 -12.47 -21.85 -17.08
C SER A 169 -11.77 -22.88 -16.19
N TYR A 170 -11.60 -24.10 -16.69
CA TYR A 170 -11.07 -25.22 -15.92
C TYR A 170 -10.14 -26.10 -16.79
N SER A 171 -8.91 -26.34 -16.35
CA SER A 171 -8.00 -27.29 -17.03
C SER A 171 -7.39 -28.24 -16.02
N ASP A 172 -7.65 -29.55 -16.13
CA ASP A 172 -7.08 -30.58 -15.21
C ASP A 172 -6.17 -31.60 -15.90
N VAL A 173 -5.85 -31.35 -17.17
CA VAL A 173 -4.85 -32.09 -17.92
C VAL A 173 -3.53 -31.33 -17.89
N ASP A 174 -2.43 -32.02 -17.60
CA ASP A 174 -1.08 -31.45 -17.70
C ASP A 174 -0.87 -30.85 -19.09
N THR A 175 -0.26 -29.65 -19.15
CA THR A 175 -0.05 -28.86 -20.37
C THR A 175 -1.32 -28.45 -21.12
N GLY A 176 -2.51 -28.81 -20.61
CA GLY A 176 -3.80 -28.45 -21.19
C GLY A 176 -4.08 -26.95 -21.13
N ILE A 177 -4.85 -26.46 -22.09
CA ILE A 177 -5.20 -25.04 -22.19
C ILE A 177 -6.71 -24.92 -22.31
N ALA A 178 -7.36 -24.21 -21.39
CA ALA A 178 -8.76 -23.82 -21.44
C ALA A 178 -8.86 -22.31 -21.67
N LEU A 179 -9.37 -21.89 -22.84
CA LEU A 179 -9.52 -20.47 -23.21
C LEU A 179 -10.99 -20.08 -23.40
N GLY A 180 -11.43 -19.06 -22.66
CA GLY A 180 -12.79 -18.53 -22.68
C GLY A 180 -13.58 -18.93 -21.44
N SER A 181 -14.66 -18.17 -21.16
CA SER A 181 -15.51 -18.42 -20.00
C SER A 181 -16.08 -19.85 -20.03
N SER A 182 -16.01 -20.55 -18.89
CA SER A 182 -16.49 -21.93 -18.75
C SER A 182 -15.87 -22.93 -19.72
N SER A 183 -14.75 -22.61 -20.38
CA SER A 183 -14.02 -23.60 -21.18
C SER A 183 -13.38 -24.65 -20.28
N VAL A 184 -13.43 -25.91 -20.69
CA VAL A 184 -12.93 -27.06 -19.92
C VAL A 184 -11.93 -27.86 -20.76
N SER A 185 -10.68 -27.92 -20.32
CA SER A 185 -9.65 -28.82 -20.89
C SER A 185 -9.41 -29.97 -19.92
N SER A 186 -10.19 -31.05 -20.12
CA SER A 186 -10.21 -32.24 -19.27
C SER A 186 -9.94 -33.56 -19.98
N ARG A 187 -9.50 -33.49 -21.25
CA ARG A 187 -9.27 -34.65 -22.10
C ARG A 187 -7.80 -34.74 -22.48
N VAL A 188 -7.16 -35.82 -22.02
CA VAL A 188 -5.85 -36.24 -22.54
C VAL A 188 -6.03 -36.66 -24.01
N ILE A 189 -5.18 -36.15 -24.91
CA ILE A 189 -5.25 -36.53 -26.33
C ILE A 189 -4.57 -37.89 -26.51
N ALA A 190 -5.28 -38.82 -27.15
CA ALA A 190 -4.70 -40.09 -27.59
C ALA A 190 -4.06 -39.94 -28.97
N LYS A 191 -2.94 -40.62 -29.21
CA LYS A 191 -2.35 -40.74 -30.55
C LYS A 191 -3.29 -41.51 -31.47
N GLY A 192 -3.43 -41.05 -32.71
CA GLY A 192 -4.23 -41.74 -33.71
C GLY A 192 -4.04 -41.14 -35.10
N SER A 193 -4.51 -41.87 -36.10
CA SER A 193 -4.54 -41.42 -37.49
C SER A 193 -5.91 -41.70 -38.10
N ARG A 194 -6.39 -40.78 -38.94
CA ARG A 194 -7.64 -40.90 -39.69
C ARG A 194 -7.50 -40.20 -41.03
N ASP A 195 -7.92 -40.87 -42.10
CA ASP A 195 -7.87 -40.31 -43.45
C ASP A 195 -8.94 -39.23 -43.67
N THR A 196 -8.62 -38.24 -44.50
CA THR A 196 -9.59 -37.29 -45.04
C THR A 196 -10.52 -38.02 -46.01
N SER A 197 -11.83 -37.87 -45.84
CA SER A 197 -12.82 -38.52 -46.69
C SER A 197 -14.03 -37.62 -46.93
N ILE A 198 -14.71 -37.82 -48.05
CA ILE A 198 -16.00 -37.20 -48.33
C ILE A 198 -17.08 -38.21 -47.99
N THR A 199 -17.99 -37.83 -47.11
CA THR A 199 -19.16 -38.61 -46.72
C THR A 199 -20.44 -37.94 -47.22
N GLU A 200 -21.56 -38.64 -47.17
CA GLU A 200 -22.88 -38.05 -47.47
C GLU A 200 -23.23 -36.86 -46.56
N ASN A 201 -22.60 -36.78 -45.38
CA ASN A 201 -22.81 -35.73 -44.38
C ASN A 201 -21.74 -34.61 -44.44
N GLY A 202 -20.83 -34.65 -45.41
CA GLY A 202 -19.78 -33.64 -45.60
C GLY A 202 -18.36 -34.18 -45.61
N VAL A 203 -17.38 -33.28 -45.58
CA VAL A 203 -15.94 -33.60 -45.57
C VAL A 203 -15.50 -33.92 -44.14
N VAL A 204 -14.96 -35.11 -43.93
CA VAL A 204 -14.22 -35.47 -42.72
C VAL A 204 -12.79 -35.04 -42.91
N ILE A 205 -12.31 -34.14 -42.06
CA ILE A 205 -10.91 -33.77 -42.02
C ILE A 205 -10.14 -34.87 -41.27
N GLY A 206 -9.15 -35.44 -41.96
CA GLY A 206 -8.21 -36.40 -41.40
C GLY A 206 -7.20 -35.75 -40.46
N TYR A 207 -6.53 -36.55 -39.66
CA TYR A 207 -5.44 -36.14 -38.78
C TYR A 207 -4.46 -37.29 -38.60
N ASP A 208 -3.19 -37.00 -38.36
CA ASP A 208 -2.22 -37.98 -37.87
C ASP A 208 -1.46 -37.33 -36.72
N THR A 209 -1.59 -37.92 -35.52
CA THR A 209 -0.89 -37.47 -34.31
C THR A 209 0.08 -38.52 -33.79
N THR A 210 0.37 -39.56 -34.60
CA THR A 210 1.24 -40.67 -34.19
C THR A 210 2.72 -40.29 -34.24
N ASP A 211 3.07 -39.30 -35.05
CA ASP A 211 4.42 -38.82 -35.34
C ASP A 211 5.02 -37.88 -34.28
N GLY A 212 4.25 -37.44 -33.28
CA GLY A 212 4.68 -36.48 -32.26
C GLY A 212 4.34 -36.86 -30.81
N GLU A 213 4.86 -36.09 -29.85
CA GLU A 213 4.41 -36.10 -28.44
C GLU A 213 3.25 -35.09 -28.29
N LEU A 214 2.23 -35.46 -27.50
CA LEU A 214 1.04 -34.63 -27.32
C LEU A 214 1.09 -33.93 -25.96
N LEU A 215 1.22 -32.61 -26.00
CA LEU A 215 1.32 -31.74 -24.81
C LEU A 215 -0.07 -31.19 -24.43
N GLY A 216 -1.09 -32.05 -24.38
CA GLY A 216 -2.46 -31.65 -24.05
C GLY A 216 -3.25 -31.01 -25.19
N ALA A 217 -4.48 -30.60 -24.90
CA ALA A 217 -5.42 -29.99 -25.84
C ALA A 217 -5.73 -28.53 -25.50
N LEU A 218 -5.88 -27.71 -26.54
CA LEU A 218 -6.57 -26.44 -26.45
C LEU A 218 -8.08 -26.68 -26.49
N SER A 219 -8.76 -26.42 -25.38
CA SER A 219 -10.21 -26.35 -25.31
C SER A 219 -10.69 -24.91 -25.30
N ILE A 220 -11.60 -24.60 -26.21
CA ILE A 220 -12.34 -23.34 -26.26
C ILE A 220 -13.82 -23.54 -25.91
N GLY A 221 -14.18 -24.70 -25.37
CA GLY A 221 -15.56 -25.06 -25.08
C GLY A 221 -15.62 -26.01 -23.89
N ASP A 222 -16.76 -26.64 -23.70
CA ASP A 222 -17.03 -27.58 -22.62
C ASP A 222 -17.78 -28.79 -23.21
N ASP A 223 -18.01 -29.84 -22.42
CA ASP A 223 -18.70 -31.04 -22.88
C ASP A 223 -20.09 -30.69 -23.44
N GLY A 224 -20.32 -31.07 -24.70
CA GLY A 224 -21.52 -30.70 -25.46
C GLY A 224 -21.69 -29.21 -25.77
N LYS A 225 -20.76 -28.33 -25.37
CA LYS A 225 -20.80 -26.87 -25.59
C LYS A 225 -19.61 -26.42 -26.42
N TYR A 226 -19.87 -26.09 -27.67
CA TYR A 226 -18.83 -25.75 -28.62
C TYR A 226 -18.75 -24.24 -28.84
N ARG A 227 -17.54 -23.75 -29.14
CA ARG A 227 -17.35 -22.42 -29.74
C ARG A 227 -16.92 -22.60 -31.18
N GLN A 228 -17.38 -21.70 -32.04
CA GLN A 228 -16.90 -21.62 -33.41
C GLN A 228 -15.57 -20.85 -33.43
N ILE A 229 -14.60 -21.37 -34.19
CA ILE A 229 -13.42 -20.59 -34.59
C ILE A 229 -13.72 -20.05 -35.98
N ILE A 230 -13.79 -18.73 -36.11
CA ILE A 230 -14.11 -18.05 -37.38
C ILE A 230 -12.95 -17.16 -37.80
N ASN A 231 -12.90 -16.79 -39.09
CA ASN A 231 -11.81 -16.02 -39.69
C ASN A 231 -10.45 -16.72 -39.63
N VAL A 232 -10.45 -18.05 -39.72
CA VAL A 232 -9.24 -18.85 -39.94
C VAL A 232 -8.94 -18.84 -41.42
N ALA A 233 -7.72 -18.47 -41.81
CA ALA A 233 -7.29 -18.53 -43.20
C ALA A 233 -7.27 -19.99 -43.71
N ASP A 234 -7.35 -20.16 -45.03
CA ASP A 234 -7.23 -21.48 -45.65
C ASP A 234 -5.92 -22.16 -45.24
N GLY A 235 -6.00 -23.46 -44.93
CA GLY A 235 -4.80 -24.26 -44.63
C GLY A 235 -3.93 -24.41 -45.88
N SER A 236 -2.63 -24.19 -45.73
CA SER A 236 -1.61 -24.34 -46.79
C SER A 236 -1.01 -25.74 -46.84
#